data_AF-A0A6C0HRQ8-F1
#
_entry.id   AF-A0A6C0HRQ8-F1
#
_cell.length_a   1.000
_cell.length_b   1.000
_cell.length_c   1.000
_cell.angle_alpha   90.00
_cell.angle_beta   90.00
_cell.angle_gamma   90.00
#
_symmetry.space_group_name_H-M   'P 1'
#
loop_
_entity.id
_entity.type
_entity.pdbx_description
1 polymer ?
#
loop_
_entity_poly.entity_id
_entity_poly.type
_entity_poly.pdbx_seq_one_letter_code
_entity_poly.pdbx_strand_id
1 'polypeptide(L)' 'MEKEAETVEEKKPEVKLVDVPVADENVALNLLVSFLSLAQRRGVFGLDESAKIWECVQKFQKK' A
#
# COMPACT_ATOMS: atom_id res chain seq x y z
N MET A 1 -6.57 -40.61 10.97
CA MET A 1 -5.45 -39.73 10.59
C MET A 1 -5.65 -39.47 9.11
N GLU A 2 -5.87 -38.26 8.61
CA GLU A 2 -5.50 -36.92 9.08
C GLU A 2 -6.61 -35.93 8.73
N LYS A 3 -6.88 -34.98 9.64
CA LYS A 3 -7.74 -33.81 9.40
C LYS A 3 -6.84 -32.75 8.79
N GLU A 4 -7.02 -32.41 7.52
CA GLU A 4 -6.45 -31.19 6.95
C GLU A 4 -7.37 -30.03 7.31
N ALA A 5 -6.84 -29.12 8.12
CA ALA A 5 -7.51 -27.90 8.52
C ALA A 5 -7.50 -26.91 7.35
N GLU A 6 -8.68 -26.67 6.80
CA GLU A 6 -8.97 -25.57 5.90
C GLU A 6 -8.78 -24.25 6.67
N THR A 7 -7.67 -23.55 6.42
CA THR A 7 -7.50 -22.17 6.89
C THR A 7 -8.35 -21.28 6.02
N VAL A 8 -9.53 -20.93 6.54
CA VAL A 8 -10.38 -19.86 6.03
C VAL A 8 -9.60 -18.55 6.20
N GLU A 9 -8.89 -18.14 5.15
CA GLU A 9 -8.32 -16.81 5.06
C GLU A 9 -9.50 -15.84 4.86
N GLU A 10 -9.92 -15.20 5.95
CA GLU A 10 -10.90 -14.12 5.93
C GLU A 10 -10.43 -13.06 4.93
N LYS A 11 -11.01 -13.06 3.73
CA LYS A 11 -10.89 -11.98 2.75
C LYS A 11 -11.41 -10.70 3.42
N LYS A 12 -10.50 -9.98 4.09
CA LYS A 12 -10.70 -8.56 4.38
C LYS A 12 -11.12 -7.92 3.06
N PRO A 13 -12.23 -7.17 3.03
CA PRO A 13 -12.67 -6.54 1.81
C PRO A 13 -11.48 -5.81 1.21
N GLU A 14 -11.09 -6.21 0.00
CA GLU A 14 -10.08 -5.50 -0.79
C GLU A 14 -10.70 -4.14 -1.14
N VAL A 15 -10.63 -3.20 -0.20
CA VAL A 15 -11.02 -1.82 -0.44
C VAL A 15 -10.07 -1.34 -1.52
N LYS A 16 -10.59 -1.14 -2.73
CA LYS A 16 -9.76 -0.66 -3.82
C LYS A 16 -9.33 0.75 -3.44
N LEU A 17 -8.03 1.00 -3.52
CA LEU A 17 -7.46 2.33 -3.22
C LEU A 17 -8.10 3.44 -4.06
N VAL A 18 -8.67 3.12 -5.22
CA VAL A 18 -9.39 4.07 -6.10
C VAL A 18 -10.75 4.52 -5.55
N ASP A 19 -11.34 3.76 -4.63
CA ASP A 19 -12.66 4.05 -4.06
C ASP A 19 -12.55 4.90 -2.78
N VAL A 20 -11.32 5.20 -2.32
CA VAL A 20 -11.09 5.99 -1.11
C VAL A 20 -11.21 7.49 -1.44
N PRO A 21 -12.12 8.23 -0.78
CA PRO A 21 -12.27 9.66 -1.01
C PRO A 21 -11.06 10.42 -0.45
N VAL A 22 -10.50 11.31 -1.27
CA VAL A 22 -9.40 12.20 -0.87
C VAL A 22 -9.99 13.40 -0.12
N ALA A 23 -10.23 13.23 1.18
CA ALA A 23 -10.85 14.25 2.03
C ALA A 23 -9.85 15.31 2.53
N ASP A 24 -8.64 14.89 2.87
CA ASP A 24 -7.62 15.74 3.48
C ASP A 24 -6.24 15.46 2.88
N GLU A 25 -5.30 16.39 3.09
CA GLU A 25 -3.90 16.24 2.65
C GLU A 25 -3.25 14.95 3.19
N ASN A 26 -3.53 14.60 4.45
CA ASN A 26 -3.04 13.38 5.05
C ASN A 26 -3.63 12.13 4.37
N VAL A 27 -4.91 12.15 3.99
CA VAL A 27 -5.53 11.03 3.25
C VAL A 27 -4.92 10.91 1.86
N ALA A 28 -4.71 12.05 1.17
CA ALA A 28 -4.05 12.10 -0.13
C ALA A 28 -2.64 11.49 -0.08
N LEU A 29 -1.84 11.88 0.91
CA LEU A 29 -0.48 11.37 1.11
C LEU A 29 -0.47 9.86 1.38
N ASN A 30 -1.34 9.39 2.28
CA ASN A 30 -1.45 7.97 2.57
C ASN A 30 -1.91 7.16 1.35
N LEU A 31 -2.79 7.72 0.51
CA LEU A 31 -3.23 7.08 -0.73
C LEU A 31 -2.07 6.97 -1.73
N LEU A 32 -1.28 8.03 -1.91
CA LEU A 32 -0.09 8.04 -2.75
C LEU A 32 0.91 6.97 -2.32
N VAL A 33 1.23 6.89 -1.02
CA VAL A 33 2.15 5.89 -0.48
C VAL A 33 1.62 4.47 -0.69
N SER A 34 0.31 4.28 -0.57
CA SER A 34 -0.34 2.98 -0.80
C SER A 34 -0.26 2.56 -2.27
N PHE A 35 -0.47 3.48 -3.21
CA PHE A 35 -0.31 3.19 -4.65
C PHE A 35 1.14 2.91 -5.03
N LEU A 36 2.10 3.64 -4.47
CA LEU A 36 3.52 3.37 -4.67
C LEU A 36 3.90 1.98 -4.14
N SER A 37 3.42 1.62 -2.96
CA SER A 37 3.63 0.27 -2.39
C SER A 37 3.04 -0.82 -3.29
N LEU A 38 1.86 -0.57 -3.88
CA LEU A 38 1.24 -1.49 -4.84
C LEU A 38 2.04 -1.60 -6.14
N ALA A 39 2.55 -0.48 -6.66
CA ALA A 39 3.37 -0.43 -7.86
C ALA A 39 4.70 -1.19 -7.67
N GLN A 40 5.32 -1.09 -6.49
CA GLN A 40 6.50 -1.88 -6.14
C GLN A 40 6.20 -3.39 -6.17
N ARG A 41 5.08 -3.82 -5.57
CA ARG A 41 4.64 -5.24 -5.60
C ARG A 41 4.36 -5.75 -7.02
N ARG A 42 3.98 -4.85 -7.94
CA ARG A 42 3.77 -5.15 -9.35
C ARG A 42 5.06 -5.11 -10.19
N GLY A 43 6.20 -4.78 -9.57
CA GLY A 43 7.49 -4.73 -10.26
C GLY A 43 7.66 -3.54 -11.20
N VAL A 44 6.91 -2.45 -10.98
CA VAL A 44 7.02 -1.23 -11.81
C VAL A 44 8.37 -0.54 -11.62
N PHE A 45 8.97 -0.68 -10.44
CA PHE A 45 10.27 -0.12 -10.08
C PHE A 45 10.99 -1.04 -9.08
N GLY A 46 12.32 -0.92 -9.03
CA GLY A 46 13.22 -1.71 -8.20
C GLY A 46 13.51 -1.11 -6.82
N LEU A 47 14.47 -1.71 -6.12
CA LEU A 47 14.83 -1.34 -4.75
C LEU A 47 15.44 0.08 -4.65
N ASP A 48 16.30 0.45 -5.59
CA ASP A 48 16.96 1.76 -5.61
C ASP A 48 15.96 2.91 -5.78
N GLU A 49 15.01 2.72 -6.70
CA GLU A 49 13.91 3.67 -6.95
C GLU A 49 12.98 3.76 -5.74
N SER A 50 12.66 2.61 -5.12
CA SER A 50 11.85 2.54 -3.89
C SER A 50 12.48 3.35 -2.75
N ALA A 51 13.80 3.26 -2.58
CA ALA A 51 14.53 4.02 -1.57
C ALA A 51 14.40 5.53 -1.81
N LYS A 52 14.56 5.98 -3.06
CA LYS A 52 14.45 7.41 -3.38
C LYS A 52 13.03 7.95 -3.25
N ILE A 53 12.04 7.14 -3.64
CA ILE A 53 10.62 7.46 -3.44
C ILE A 53 10.33 7.64 -1.95
N TRP A 54 10.86 6.77 -1.08
CA TRP A 54 10.65 6.85 0.36
C TRP A 54 11.25 8.13 0.96
N GLU A 55 12.46 8.53 0.54
CA GLU A 55 13.04 9.82 0.93
C GLU A 55 12.14 11.01 0.56
N CYS A 56 11.54 10.97 -0.62
CA CYS A 56 10.58 11.99 -1.06
C CYS A 56 9.32 11.98 -0.19
N VAL A 57 8.72 10.83 0.06
CA VAL A 57 7.53 10.67 0.93
C VAL A 57 7.80 11.26 2.31
N GLN A 58 8.96 10.99 2.89
CA GLN A 58 9.34 11.52 4.21
C GLN A 58 9.43 13.05 4.26
N LYS A 59 9.68 13.74 3.14
CA LYS A 59 9.65 15.21 3.09
C LYS A 59 8.25 15.79 3.28
N PHE A 60 7.23 15.04 2.90
CA PHE A 60 5.83 15.42 3.04
C PHE A 60 5.24 14.99 4.38
N GLN A 61 5.83 14.00 5.07
CA GLN A 61 5.45 13.56 6.42
C GLN A 61 5.95 14.49 7.54
N LYS A 62 5.95 15.81 7.35
CA LYS A 62 6.29 16.74 8.44
C LYS A 62 5.17 16.74 9.49
N LYS A 63 5.56 16.58 10.76
CA LYS A 63 4.69 16.61 11.94
C LYS A 63 3.72 17.79 11.95
#